data_AF-A0A060QIF2-F1
#
_entry.id   AF-A0A060QIF2-F1
#
_cell.length_a   1.000
_cell.length_b   1.000
_cell.length_c   1.000
_cell.angle_alpha   90.00
_cell.angle_beta   90.00
_cell.angle_gamma   90.00
#
_symmetry.space_group_name_H-M   'P 1'
#
loop_
_entity.id
_entity.type
_entity.pdbx_description
1 polymer ?
#
loop_
_entity_poly.entity_id
_entity_poly.type
_entity_poly.pdbx_seq_one_letter_code
_entity_poly.pdbx_strand_id
1 'polypeptide(L)'
;MEDLSMKRSWQSRDWSRFIKLFRGLTFYEGFEQAIILTLIALIMLVTAIATIHLIGAVWHLVVDVGIDPINQTIFQAIFGAIFTVIIALEFKHSLLVVLAQHENVIRVRTIVLIALLAIARKFILLDLHDVTAMELFALSAGVLALGIVYWLVREQDARVARDAREQAHLEDNPAARCEPERSSS
;
A
#
# COMPACT_ATOMS: atom_id res chain seq x y z
N MET A 1 43.38 -18.29 -11.72
CA MET A 1 42.16 -19.08 -11.47
C MET A 1 41.67 -18.83 -10.03
N GLU A 2 41.40 -17.61 -9.57
CA GLU A 2 40.45 -16.60 -10.08
C GLU A 2 39.01 -17.14 -10.17
N ASP A 3 38.44 -17.53 -9.03
CA ASP A 3 37.04 -17.22 -8.72
C ASP A 3 36.82 -17.27 -7.21
N LEU A 4 37.43 -16.29 -6.54
CA LEU A 4 36.98 -15.82 -5.24
C LEU A 4 35.88 -14.77 -5.48
N SER A 5 35.04 -14.56 -4.46
CA SER A 5 34.72 -13.18 -4.03
C SER A 5 33.50 -12.47 -4.62
N MET A 6 32.33 -13.11 -4.83
CA MET A 6 31.14 -12.28 -5.13
C MET A 6 29.75 -12.66 -4.59
N LYS A 7 29.62 -13.55 -3.60
CA LYS A 7 28.25 -13.89 -3.11
C LYS A 7 28.06 -14.02 -1.59
N ARG A 8 29.01 -13.55 -0.77
CA ARG A 8 29.02 -13.80 0.69
C ARG A 8 29.34 -12.60 1.59
N SER A 9 29.11 -11.36 1.16
CA SER A 9 29.52 -10.17 1.95
C SER A 9 28.51 -9.03 2.12
N TRP A 10 27.24 -9.16 1.71
CA TRP A 10 26.28 -8.03 1.74
C TRP A 10 25.08 -8.17 2.68
N GLN A 11 24.97 -9.23 3.52
CA GLN A 11 23.74 -9.46 4.31
C GLN A 11 23.83 -9.09 5.81
N SER A 12 25.02 -8.86 6.39
CA SER A 12 25.17 -8.83 7.86
C SER A 12 25.70 -7.54 8.47
N ARG A 13 25.87 -6.45 7.69
CA ARG A 13 26.43 -5.18 8.22
C ARG A 13 25.41 -4.11 8.62
N ASP A 14 24.13 -4.28 8.29
CA ASP A 14 23.08 -3.30 8.64
C ASP A 14 22.16 -3.73 9.79
N TRP A 15 22.13 -5.02 10.17
CA TRP A 15 21.11 -5.54 11.09
C TRP A 15 21.29 -5.05 12.55
N SER A 16 22.50 -4.73 12.97
CA SER A 16 22.82 -4.41 14.38
C SER A 16 22.96 -2.91 14.69
N ARG A 17 22.89 -2.03 13.67
CA ARG A 17 22.86 -0.58 13.85
C ARG A 17 21.44 -0.03 13.97
N PHE A 18 20.46 -0.61 13.27
CA PHE A 18 19.03 -0.30 13.44
C PHE A 18 18.52 -0.62 14.85
N ILE A 19 19.01 -1.69 15.48
CA ILE A 19 18.60 -2.10 16.83
C ILE A 19 19.25 -1.23 17.93
N LYS A 20 20.28 -0.43 17.60
CA LYS A 20 21.05 0.37 18.58
C LYS A 20 20.67 1.86 18.64
N LEU A 21 19.78 2.36 17.79
CA LEU A 21 19.08 3.63 18.04
C LEU A 21 17.93 3.48 19.06
N PHE A 22 17.74 2.26 19.57
CA PHE A 22 16.63 1.86 20.42
C PHE A 22 16.86 2.14 21.92
N ARG A 23 17.45 3.29 22.28
CA ARG A 23 17.59 3.65 23.70
C ARG A 23 17.31 5.12 23.98
N GLY A 24 16.12 5.52 23.57
CA GLY A 24 15.47 6.77 23.98
C GLY A 24 14.01 6.81 23.57
N LEU A 25 13.23 5.74 23.83
CA LEU A 25 11.82 5.67 23.39
C LEU A 25 10.85 6.07 24.49
N THR A 26 9.87 6.85 24.06
CA THR A 26 8.65 7.13 24.82
C THR A 26 7.82 5.83 24.93
N PHE A 27 7.02 5.68 25.99
CA PHE A 27 6.17 4.51 26.23
C PHE A 27 5.24 4.15 25.04
N TYR A 28 4.89 5.17 24.25
CA TYR A 28 3.99 5.08 23.11
C TYR A 28 4.58 4.27 21.93
N GLU A 29 5.83 4.52 21.56
CA GLU A 29 6.48 3.87 20.41
C GLU A 29 6.68 2.36 20.64
N GLY A 30 6.98 1.96 21.88
CA GLY A 30 7.08 0.55 22.26
C GLY A 30 5.74 -0.19 22.16
N PHE A 31 4.64 0.48 22.50
CA PHE A 31 3.30 -0.06 22.35
C PHE A 31 2.88 -0.20 20.88
N GLU A 32 3.14 0.81 20.05
CA GLU A 32 2.88 0.76 18.61
C GLU A 32 3.64 -0.40 17.96
N GLN A 33 4.93 -0.56 18.28
CA GLN A 33 5.74 -1.61 17.70
C GLN A 33 5.29 -3.01 18.12
N ALA A 34 4.82 -3.19 19.36
CA ALA A 34 4.25 -4.45 19.83
C ALA A 34 2.95 -4.82 19.07
N ILE A 35 2.06 -3.85 18.82
CA ILE A 35 0.84 -4.06 18.04
C ILE A 35 1.20 -4.47 16.60
N ILE A 36 2.08 -3.72 15.94
CA ILE A 36 2.44 -3.97 14.54
C ILE A 36 3.07 -5.36 14.37
N LEU A 37 3.96 -5.76 15.30
CA LEU A 37 4.56 -7.11 15.29
C LEU A 37 3.50 -8.21 15.43
N THR A 38 2.54 -8.01 16.33
CA THR A 38 1.43 -8.94 16.56
C THR A 38 0.56 -9.06 15.31
N LEU A 39 0.19 -7.92 14.69
CA LEU A 39 -0.58 -7.90 13.44
C LEU A 39 0.14 -8.61 12.30
N ILE A 40 1.45 -8.36 12.12
CA ILE A 40 2.24 -9.03 11.08
C ILE A 40 2.28 -10.55 11.31
N ALA A 41 2.46 -11.00 12.56
CA ALA A 41 2.45 -12.42 12.89
C ALA A 41 1.11 -13.09 12.56
N LEU A 42 -0.01 -12.45 12.93
CA LEU A 42 -1.35 -12.95 12.63
C LEU A 42 -1.63 -12.99 11.13
N ILE A 43 -1.28 -11.94 10.39
CA ILE A 43 -1.45 -11.90 8.93
C ILE A 43 -0.62 -13.01 8.27
N MET A 44 0.63 -13.21 8.69
CA MET A 44 1.45 -14.31 8.15
C MET A 44 0.83 -15.68 8.41
N LEU A 45 0.31 -15.91 9.61
CA LEU A 45 -0.37 -17.17 9.96
C LEU A 45 -1.60 -17.41 9.08
N VAL A 46 -2.50 -16.44 8.99
CA VAL A 46 -3.72 -16.55 8.17
C VAL A 46 -3.37 -16.74 6.68
N THR A 47 -2.38 -16.01 6.18
CA THR A 47 -1.93 -16.13 4.78
C THR A 47 -1.36 -17.52 4.50
N ALA A 48 -0.57 -18.08 5.42
CA ALA A 48 0.00 -19.42 5.28
C ALA A 48 -1.10 -20.49 5.23
N ILE A 49 -2.06 -20.42 6.15
CA ILE A 49 -3.22 -21.33 6.18
C ILE A 49 -4.04 -21.23 4.89
N ALA A 50 -4.35 -20.00 4.45
CA ALA A 50 -5.10 -19.75 3.22
C ALA A 50 -4.38 -20.30 1.98
N THR A 51 -3.05 -20.13 1.92
CA THR A 51 -2.22 -20.62 0.81
C THR A 51 -2.21 -22.16 0.77
N ILE A 52 -2.06 -22.82 1.91
CA ILE A 52 -2.08 -24.30 1.98
C ILE A 52 -3.46 -24.82 1.54
N HIS A 53 -4.54 -24.21 2.03
CA HIS A 53 -5.91 -24.60 1.66
C HIS A 53 -6.14 -24.42 0.15
N LEU A 54 -5.69 -23.29 -0.41
CA LEU A 54 -5.79 -23.00 -1.84
C LEU A 54 -5.04 -24.02 -2.69
N ILE A 55 -3.81 -24.37 -2.31
CA ILE A 55 -3.02 -25.41 -3.01
C ILE A 55 -3.77 -26.74 -3.00
N GLY A 56 -4.33 -27.15 -1.86
CA GLY A 56 -5.13 -28.37 -1.76
C GLY A 56 -6.38 -28.33 -2.64
N ALA A 57 -7.11 -27.21 -2.66
CA ALA A 57 -8.31 -27.03 -3.48
C ALA A 57 -7.99 -27.11 -4.98
N VAL A 58 -6.92 -26.45 -5.43
CA VAL A 58 -6.47 -26.50 -6.83
C VAL A 58 -6.00 -27.91 -7.20
N TRP A 59 -5.27 -28.58 -6.30
CA TRP A 59 -4.80 -29.95 -6.53
C TRP A 59 -5.96 -30.93 -6.73
N HIS A 60 -6.95 -30.91 -5.82
CA HIS A 60 -8.15 -31.74 -5.93
C HIS A 60 -8.93 -31.45 -7.22
N LEU A 61 -9.00 -30.18 -7.64
CA LEU A 61 -9.68 -29.82 -8.90
C LEU A 61 -8.96 -30.39 -10.14
N VAL A 62 -7.63 -30.34 -10.15
CA VAL A 62 -6.82 -30.83 -11.29
C VAL A 62 -6.80 -32.35 -11.36
N VAL A 63 -6.79 -33.05 -10.21
CA VAL A 63 -6.60 -34.50 -10.14
C VAL A 63 -7.92 -35.27 -10.12
N ASP A 64 -8.92 -34.83 -9.35
CA ASP A 64 -10.09 -35.66 -9.05
C ASP A 64 -11.30 -35.38 -9.97
N VAL A 65 -11.44 -34.16 -10.48
CA VAL A 65 -12.67 -33.73 -11.18
C VAL A 65 -12.58 -33.87 -12.70
N GLY A 66 -11.36 -33.88 -13.27
CA GLY A 66 -11.20 -33.61 -14.69
C GLY A 66 -11.64 -32.17 -15.02
N ILE A 67 -11.26 -31.65 -16.18
CA ILE A 67 -11.63 -30.29 -16.58
C ILE A 67 -13.13 -30.28 -16.95
N ASP A 68 -14.03 -30.23 -15.96
CA ASP A 68 -15.44 -29.89 -16.16
C ASP A 68 -15.67 -28.46 -15.64
N PRO A 69 -15.61 -27.43 -16.51
CA PRO A 69 -15.62 -26.02 -16.14
C PRO A 69 -16.98 -25.49 -15.64
N ILE A 70 -17.95 -26.35 -15.38
CA ILE A 70 -19.36 -25.96 -15.21
C ILE A 70 -19.73 -25.57 -13.77
N ASN A 71 -18.91 -25.90 -12.77
CA ASN A 71 -19.22 -25.59 -11.37
C ASN A 71 -18.71 -24.20 -10.97
N GLN A 72 -19.45 -23.16 -11.36
CA GLN A 72 -19.14 -21.74 -11.14
C GLN A 72 -18.78 -21.42 -9.68
N THR A 73 -19.40 -22.10 -8.72
CA THR A 73 -19.14 -21.95 -7.28
C THR A 73 -17.71 -22.33 -6.89
N ILE A 74 -17.13 -23.39 -7.47
CA ILE A 74 -15.78 -23.86 -7.12
C ILE A 74 -14.73 -22.89 -7.67
N PHE A 75 -14.91 -22.45 -8.91
CA PHE A 75 -14.03 -21.47 -9.54
C PHE A 75 -14.04 -20.15 -8.76
N GLN A 76 -15.22 -19.68 -8.37
CA GLN A 76 -15.36 -18.47 -7.57
C GLN A 76 -14.72 -18.60 -6.18
N ALA A 77 -14.84 -19.75 -5.52
CA ALA A 77 -14.18 -20.00 -4.24
C ALA A 77 -12.64 -19.94 -4.35
N ILE A 78 -12.06 -20.51 -5.41
CA ILE A 78 -10.61 -20.46 -5.67
C ILE A 78 -10.16 -19.02 -5.94
N PHE A 79 -10.87 -18.28 -6.78
CA PHE A 79 -10.55 -16.88 -7.07
C PHE A 79 -10.65 -16.00 -5.80
N GLY A 80 -11.70 -16.17 -5.00
CA GLY A 80 -11.85 -15.48 -3.72
C GLY A 80 -10.73 -15.80 -2.74
N ALA A 81 -10.28 -17.06 -2.68
CA ALA A 81 -9.14 -17.48 -1.86
C ALA A 81 -7.82 -16.86 -2.34
N ILE A 82 -7.57 -16.83 -3.66
CA ILE A 82 -6.39 -16.15 -4.25
C ILE A 82 -6.38 -14.67 -3.88
N PHE A 83 -7.50 -13.97 -4.06
CA PHE A 83 -7.59 -12.56 -3.71
C PHE A 83 -7.34 -12.34 -2.22
N THR A 84 -7.89 -13.19 -1.36
CA THR A 84 -7.64 -13.11 0.09
C THR A 84 -6.15 -13.22 0.42
N VAL A 85 -5.40 -14.10 -0.24
CA VAL A 85 -3.94 -14.22 -0.08
C VAL A 85 -3.22 -12.96 -0.57
N ILE A 86 -3.54 -12.46 -1.76
CA ILE A 86 -2.93 -11.25 -2.33
C ILE A 86 -3.15 -10.05 -1.40
N ILE A 87 -4.38 -9.88 -0.91
CA ILE A 87 -4.74 -8.81 0.01
C ILE A 87 -3.93 -8.91 1.32
N ALA A 88 -3.76 -10.12 1.86
CA ALA A 88 -3.03 -10.31 3.10
C ALA A 88 -1.53 -9.99 2.94
N LEU A 89 -0.94 -10.34 1.80
CA LEU A 89 0.43 -9.95 1.45
C LEU A 89 0.59 -8.44 1.30
N GLU A 90 -0.40 -7.77 0.68
CA GLU A 90 -0.42 -6.32 0.54
C GLU A 90 -0.53 -5.61 1.91
N PHE A 91 -1.34 -6.14 2.82
CA PHE A 91 -1.46 -5.58 4.17
C PHE A 91 -0.17 -5.75 4.98
N LYS A 92 0.49 -6.91 4.90
CA LYS A 92 1.81 -7.09 5.53
C LYS A 92 2.80 -6.03 5.02
N HIS A 93 2.86 -5.81 3.70
CA HIS A 93 3.73 -4.79 3.12
C HIS A 93 3.37 -3.38 3.58
N SER A 94 2.07 -3.05 3.59
CA SER A 94 1.57 -1.75 4.06
C SER A 94 1.94 -1.48 5.53
N LEU A 95 1.81 -2.48 6.41
CA LEU A 95 2.22 -2.37 7.82
C LEU A 95 3.75 -2.20 7.98
N LEU A 96 4.55 -2.88 7.15
CA LEU A 96 6.01 -2.76 7.18
C LEU A 96 6.48 -1.37 6.72
N VAL A 97 5.81 -0.76 5.74
CA VAL A 97 6.10 0.61 5.31
C VAL A 97 5.80 1.61 6.43
N VAL A 98 4.69 1.44 7.14
CA VAL A 98 4.33 2.28 8.30
C VAL A 98 5.37 2.13 9.42
N LEU A 99 5.82 0.90 9.70
CA LEU A 99 6.87 0.65 10.69
C LEU A 99 8.23 1.23 10.27
N ALA A 100 8.55 1.25 8.98
CA ALA A 100 9.82 1.79 8.49
C ALA A 100 9.87 3.33 8.54
N GLN A 101 8.71 3.99 8.53
CA GLN A 101 8.58 5.46 8.56
C GLN A 101 8.52 5.98 10.01
N HIS A 102 9.52 5.63 10.83
CA HIS A 102 9.67 6.12 12.22
C HIS A 102 9.91 7.63 12.32
N GLU A 103 10.14 8.34 11.21
CA GLU A 103 10.31 9.79 11.21
C GLU A 103 9.37 10.46 10.21
N ASN A 104 8.54 11.36 10.74
CA ASN A 104 7.98 12.52 10.05
C ASN A 104 6.74 12.29 9.13
N VAL A 105 5.64 12.97 9.52
CA VAL A 105 4.43 13.29 8.75
C VAL A 105 3.88 12.16 7.88
N ILE A 106 2.87 11.45 8.42
CA ILE A 106 2.03 10.53 7.65
C ILE A 106 1.47 11.28 6.44
N ARG A 107 2.01 10.99 5.25
CA ARG A 107 1.62 11.66 4.01
C ARG A 107 0.16 11.32 3.72
N VAL A 108 -0.69 12.35 3.60
CA VAL A 108 -2.13 12.21 3.32
C VAL A 108 -2.39 11.27 2.14
N ARG A 109 -1.51 11.30 1.12
CA ARG A 109 -1.55 10.40 -0.02
C ARG A 109 -1.55 8.91 0.35
N THR A 110 -0.72 8.49 1.32
CA THR A 110 -0.63 7.09 1.75
C THR A 110 -1.92 6.65 2.43
N ILE A 111 -2.53 7.53 3.24
CA ILE A 111 -3.82 7.26 3.89
C ILE A 111 -4.92 7.09 2.84
N VAL A 112 -4.98 7.97 1.84
CA VAL A 112 -5.98 7.88 0.76
C VAL A 112 -5.79 6.61 -0.08
N LEU A 113 -4.54 6.22 -0.36
CA LEU A 113 -4.25 4.95 -1.06
C LEU A 113 -4.70 3.73 -0.26
N ILE A 114 -4.48 3.72 1.05
CA ILE A 114 -4.96 2.65 1.94
C ILE A 114 -6.50 2.62 1.98
N ALA A 115 -7.16 3.78 2.02
CA ALA A 115 -8.62 3.87 1.97
C ALA A 115 -9.20 3.34 0.64
N LEU A 116 -8.59 3.71 -0.49
CA LEU A 116 -8.95 3.18 -1.81
C LEU A 116 -8.76 1.67 -1.89
N LEU A 117 -7.64 1.14 -1.37
CA LEU A 117 -7.37 -0.30 -1.29
C LEU A 117 -8.42 -1.02 -0.44
N ALA A 118 -8.84 -0.43 0.68
CA ALA A 118 -9.86 -0.99 1.56
C ALA A 118 -11.23 -1.11 0.86
N ILE A 119 -11.63 -0.11 0.07
CA ILE A 119 -12.86 -0.19 -0.73
C ILE A 119 -12.70 -1.18 -1.89
N ALA A 120 -11.56 -1.16 -2.59
CA ALA A 120 -11.28 -2.10 -3.67
C ALA A 120 -11.36 -3.55 -3.20
N ARG A 121 -10.86 -3.85 -2.00
CA ARG A 121 -10.99 -5.17 -1.37
C ARG A 121 -12.47 -5.60 -1.21
N LYS A 122 -13.35 -4.67 -0.84
CA LYS A 122 -14.79 -4.95 -0.69
C LYS A 122 -15.46 -5.27 -2.03
N PHE A 123 -14.99 -4.67 -3.11
CA PHE A 123 -15.45 -4.93 -4.48
C PHE A 123 -14.96 -6.29 -5.01
N ILE A 124 -13.71 -6.66 -4.73
CA ILE A 124 -13.11 -7.92 -5.20
C ILE A 124 -13.75 -9.15 -4.55
N LEU A 125 -14.12 -9.07 -3.27
CA LEU A 125 -14.78 -10.17 -2.53
C LEU A 125 -16.28 -10.27 -2.83
N LEU A 126 -16.83 -9.31 -3.58
CA LEU A 126 -18.26 -9.22 -3.84
C LEU A 126 -18.71 -10.31 -4.83
N ASP A 127 -19.72 -11.09 -4.46
CA ASP A 127 -20.29 -12.14 -5.29
C ASP A 127 -21.39 -11.59 -6.21
N LEU A 128 -21.13 -11.47 -7.51
CA LEU A 128 -22.11 -10.97 -8.47
C LEU A 128 -23.41 -11.80 -8.54
N HIS A 129 -23.44 -13.03 -8.02
CA HIS A 129 -24.62 -13.89 -8.06
C HIS A 129 -25.69 -13.52 -7.02
N ASP A 130 -25.29 -12.93 -5.88
CA ASP A 130 -26.19 -12.61 -4.76
C ASP A 130 -26.37 -11.10 -4.53
N VAL A 131 -25.75 -10.24 -5.34
CA VAL A 131 -25.71 -8.80 -5.05
C VAL A 131 -26.87 -8.06 -5.70
N THR A 132 -27.52 -7.23 -4.90
CA THR A 132 -28.59 -6.36 -5.36
C THR A 132 -28.03 -5.19 -6.19
N ALA A 133 -28.80 -4.72 -7.17
CA ALA A 133 -28.41 -3.55 -7.97
C ALA A 133 -28.11 -2.30 -7.10
N MET A 134 -28.75 -2.21 -5.93
CA MET A 134 -28.56 -1.13 -4.96
C MET A 134 -27.17 -1.17 -4.30
N GLU A 135 -26.66 -2.35 -3.96
CA GLU A 135 -25.33 -2.53 -3.37
C GLU A 135 -24.22 -2.21 -4.39
N LEU A 136 -24.39 -2.63 -5.64
CA LEU A 136 -23.48 -2.23 -6.72
C LEU A 136 -23.44 -0.70 -6.86
N PHE A 137 -24.61 -0.05 -6.86
CA PHE A 137 -24.70 1.41 -6.96
C PHE A 137 -24.03 2.11 -5.77
N ALA A 138 -24.25 1.63 -4.54
CA ALA A 138 -23.64 2.19 -3.34
C ALA A 138 -22.10 2.07 -3.38
N LEU A 139 -21.59 0.93 -3.85
CA LEU A 139 -20.15 0.72 -4.02
C LEU A 139 -19.56 1.63 -5.11
N SER A 140 -20.20 1.72 -6.28
CA SER A 140 -19.75 2.62 -7.35
C SER A 140 -19.75 4.09 -6.91
N ALA A 141 -20.78 4.53 -6.19
CA ALA A 141 -20.84 5.88 -5.62
C ALA A 141 -19.70 6.12 -4.61
N GLY A 142 -19.39 5.14 -3.75
CA GLY A 142 -18.28 5.20 -2.81
C GLY A 142 -16.91 5.29 -3.50
N VAL A 143 -16.70 4.51 -4.57
CA VAL A 143 -15.45 4.55 -5.37
C VAL A 143 -15.31 5.90 -6.06
N LEU A 144 -16.38 6.44 -6.64
CA LEU A 144 -16.36 7.77 -7.26
C LEU A 144 -16.05 8.87 -6.24
N ALA A 145 -16.67 8.83 -5.07
CA ALA A 145 -16.41 9.79 -3.99
C ALA A 145 -14.94 9.76 -3.55
N LEU A 146 -14.35 8.58 -3.31
CA LEU A 146 -12.93 8.47 -2.98
C LEU A 146 -12.02 8.88 -4.14
N GLY A 147 -12.41 8.61 -5.39
CA GLY A 147 -11.68 9.07 -6.57
C GLY A 147 -11.60 10.60 -6.64
N ILE A 148 -12.70 11.28 -6.30
CA ILE A 148 -12.74 12.75 -6.21
C ILE A 148 -11.83 13.26 -5.09
N VAL A 149 -11.88 12.66 -3.90
CA VAL A 149 -11.00 13.02 -2.77
C VAL A 149 -9.53 12.85 -3.15
N TYR A 150 -9.16 11.73 -3.78
CA TYR A 150 -7.79 11.50 -4.24
C TYR A 150 -7.36 12.52 -5.29
N TRP A 151 -8.25 12.86 -6.24
CA TRP A 151 -7.96 13.88 -7.25
C TRP A 151 -7.71 15.26 -6.61
N LEU A 152 -8.53 15.65 -5.64
CA LEU A 152 -8.41 16.93 -4.94
C LEU A 152 -7.12 17.03 -4.12
N VAL A 153 -6.78 15.97 -3.36
CA VAL A 153 -5.51 15.91 -2.60
C VAL A 153 -4.32 15.99 -3.55
N ARG A 154 -4.35 15.27 -4.68
CA ARG A 154 -3.29 15.31 -5.68
C ARG A 154 -3.11 16.70 -6.30
N GLU A 155 -4.21 17.40 -6.57
CA GLU A 155 -4.21 18.75 -7.13
C GLU A 155 -3.64 19.76 -6.13
N GLN A 156 -3.96 19.65 -4.84
CA GLN A 156 -3.36 20.49 -3.80
C GLN A 156 -1.85 20.28 -3.68
N ASP A 157 -1.40 19.02 -3.64
CA ASP A 157 0.03 18.70 -3.62
C ASP A 157 0.77 19.28 -4.84
N ALA A 158 0.14 19.23 -6.03
CA ALA A 158 0.71 19.76 -7.27
C ALA A 158 0.81 21.30 -7.26
N ARG A 159 -0.16 22.00 -6.65
CA ARG A 159 -0.13 23.46 -6.50
C ARG A 159 0.97 23.91 -5.55
N VAL A 160 1.06 23.30 -4.37
CA VAL A 160 2.13 23.61 -3.39
C VAL A 160 3.52 23.41 -4.00
N ALA A 161 3.70 22.36 -4.81
CA ALA A 161 4.97 22.11 -5.50
C ALA A 161 5.27 23.13 -6.62
N ARG A 162 4.25 23.71 -7.26
CA ARG A 162 4.44 24.79 -8.24
C ARG A 162 4.82 26.10 -7.55
N ASP A 163 4.11 26.46 -6.49
CA ASP A 163 4.36 27.71 -5.74
C ASP A 163 5.79 27.73 -5.17
N ALA A 164 6.29 26.59 -4.67
CA ALA A 164 7.67 26.45 -4.19
C ALA A 164 8.72 26.62 -5.31
N ARG A 165 8.42 26.16 -6.53
CA ARG A 165 9.31 26.33 -7.69
C ARG A 165 9.32 27.76 -8.19
N GLU A 166 8.17 28.43 -8.19
CA GLU A 166 8.04 29.82 -8.62
C GLU A 166 8.80 30.76 -7.68
N GLN A 167 8.75 30.52 -6.37
CA GLN A 167 9.53 31.26 -5.38
C GLN A 167 11.04 31.03 -5.53
N ALA A 168 11.48 29.79 -5.73
CA ALA A 168 12.89 29.48 -5.96
C ALA A 168 13.43 30.14 -7.24
N HIS A 169 12.60 30.23 -8.29
CA HIS A 169 12.97 30.88 -9.55
C HIS A 169 13.05 32.41 -9.44
N LEU A 170 12.31 33.01 -8.50
CA LEU A 170 12.37 34.44 -8.19
C LEU A 170 13.56 34.78 -7.26
N GLU A 171 13.95 33.88 -6.37
CA GLU A 171 15.18 34.03 -5.58
C GLU A 171 16.45 33.88 -6.44
N ASP A 172 16.45 32.97 -7.41
CA ASP A 172 17.61 32.72 -8.30
C ASP A 172 17.75 33.76 -9.43
N ASN A 173 16.69 34.54 -9.72
CA ASN A 173 16.71 35.62 -10.71
C ASN A 173 16.72 37.01 -10.03
N PRO A 174 17.89 37.53 -9.60
CA PRO A 174 18.00 38.82 -8.92
C PRO A 174 17.64 40.01 -9.83
N ALA A 175 17.56 39.82 -11.16
CA ALA A 175 17.14 40.86 -12.10
C ALA A 175 15.62 41.14 -12.05
N ALA A 176 14.79 40.14 -11.71
CA ALA A 176 13.33 40.31 -11.59
C ALA A 176 12.92 41.13 -10.35
N ARG A 177 13.79 41.22 -9.33
CA ARG A 177 13.60 42.07 -8.14
C ARG A 177 13.91 43.54 -8.43
N CYS A 178 14.63 43.82 -9.52
CA CYS A 178 15.15 45.13 -9.89
C CYS A 178 14.62 45.58 -11.26
N GLU A 179 13.32 45.51 -11.49
CA GLU A 179 12.69 46.34 -12.52
C GLU A 179 12.16 47.60 -11.82
N PRO A 180 12.87 48.73 -11.90
CA PRO A 180 12.42 49.97 -11.29
C PRO A 180 11.28 50.52 -12.14
N GLU A 181 10.30 51.15 -11.48
CA GLU A 181 9.40 52.10 -12.12
C GLU A 181 10.19 53.03 -13.04
N ARG A 182 10.17 52.72 -14.35
CA ARG A 182 10.56 53.65 -15.38
C ARG A 182 9.29 54.25 -15.95
N SER A 183 9.23 55.57 -15.79
CA SER A 183 8.57 56.49 -16.70
C SER A 183 7.04 56.58 -16.62
N SER A 184 6.56 57.40 -15.68
CA SER A 184 5.51 58.38 -16.04
C SER A 184 6.09 59.80 -15.89
N SER A 185 6.65 60.30 -16.99
CA SER A 185 6.58 61.73 -17.31
C SER A 185 5.19 62.05 -17.85
#